data_AF-A0A7Z9WK89-F1
#
_entry.id   AF-A0A7Z9WK89-F1
#
_cell.length_a   1.000
_cell.length_b   1.000
_cell.length_c   1.000
_cell.angle_alpha   90.00
_cell.angle_beta   90.00
_cell.angle_gamma   90.00
#
_symmetry.space_group_name_H-M   'P 1'
#
loop_
_entity.id
_entity.type
_entity.pdbx_description
1 polymer ?
#
loop_
_entity_poly.entity_id
_entity_poly.type
_entity_poly.pdbx_seq_one_letter_code
_entity_poly.pdbx_strand_id
1 'polypeptide(L)'
;MPEEAVQIARFLEEEKDSPPYNLDPELLLLIRKGEFPDDISVGLAQVAVQRIKRYVFESPGLNEIRGASTLLDDLTEQAEELVFKELGPEVILRAVGSTIVFLAPDKDKAGELAERIQEGFYRATGAAFVAAAWREVRVKDLLENYQRVMEELQEALEADRARGEIPLTETLPFEARCRFCRTRPAEGWTDLPDELNAPVCRVCITKRRLGVQERSTKMEKILEWAGLGKEELPRIGVSHKDWFPTAIGRVTAEEGFIPDDARRALLATIYGDGNNFGAVGQKIKSIAMGLQWTQRVKWVTRAATAIALVQATKETADHRRKGPLPRLPFQVLALGGDDLSILAWAPVGDDRPFDLRGQGQPLEGDGVVRLGDGGDES
;
A
#
# COMPACT_ATOMS: atom_id res chain seq x y z
N MET A 1 5.71 14.95 -22.22
CA MET A 1 6.82 15.28 -21.31
C MET A 1 6.54 16.63 -20.68
N PRO A 2 6.94 16.86 -19.42
CA PRO A 2 6.93 18.20 -18.82
C PRO A 2 7.67 19.19 -19.73
N GLU A 3 7.23 20.45 -19.75
CA GLU A 3 7.81 21.48 -20.60
C GLU A 3 9.29 21.72 -20.26
N GLU A 4 9.60 21.60 -18.97
CA GLU A 4 10.94 21.65 -18.37
C GLU A 4 11.89 20.64 -19.05
N ALA A 5 11.44 19.39 -19.17
CA ALA A 5 12.23 18.30 -19.74
C ALA A 5 12.47 18.51 -21.25
N VAL A 6 11.47 19.08 -21.95
CA VAL A 6 11.60 19.47 -23.37
C VAL A 6 12.61 20.61 -23.53
N GLN A 7 12.61 21.58 -22.61
CA GLN A 7 13.55 22.69 -22.64
C GLN A 7 15.00 22.25 -22.38
N ILE A 8 15.21 21.34 -21.43
CA ILE A 8 16.53 20.73 -21.18
C ILE A 8 16.97 19.91 -22.40
N ALA A 9 16.09 19.08 -22.96
CA ALA A 9 16.41 18.29 -24.16
C ALA A 9 16.83 19.18 -25.34
N ARG A 10 16.10 20.26 -25.61
CA ARG A 10 16.45 21.24 -26.67
C ARG A 10 17.79 21.94 -26.42
N PHE A 11 18.09 22.31 -25.17
CA PHE A 11 19.40 22.86 -24.80
C PHE A 11 20.51 21.84 -25.08
N LEU A 12 20.30 20.59 -24.66
CA LEU A 12 21.25 19.50 -24.92
C LEU A 12 21.35 19.12 -26.40
N GLU A 13 20.35 19.39 -27.22
CA GLU A 13 20.36 19.18 -28.69
C GLU A 13 20.92 20.40 -29.46
N GLU A 14 21.52 21.37 -28.76
CA GLU A 14 22.17 22.57 -29.31
C GLU A 14 21.21 23.58 -29.97
N GLU A 15 19.92 23.55 -29.64
CA GLU A 15 18.91 24.46 -30.19
C GLU A 15 18.73 25.78 -29.39
N LYS A 16 19.43 25.96 -28.26
CA LYS A 16 19.31 27.16 -27.39
C LYS A 16 20.63 27.61 -26.78
N ASP A 17 20.82 28.94 -26.68
CA ASP A 17 22.03 29.58 -26.12
C ASP A 17 22.12 29.52 -24.58
N SER A 18 21.04 29.18 -23.86
CA SER A 18 21.06 29.07 -22.39
C SER A 18 20.14 27.96 -21.86
N PRO A 19 20.56 27.25 -20.79
CA PRO A 19 19.74 26.22 -20.17
C PRO A 19 18.58 26.85 -19.38
N PRO A 20 17.47 26.14 -19.24
CA PRO A 20 16.35 26.62 -18.44
C PRO A 20 16.69 26.61 -16.93
N TYR A 21 15.94 27.37 -16.14
CA TYR A 21 15.97 27.36 -14.66
C TYR A 21 17.32 27.74 -14.00
N ASN A 22 18.18 28.52 -14.68
CA ASN A 22 19.52 28.87 -14.20
C ASN A 22 20.39 27.65 -13.88
N LEU A 23 20.11 26.51 -14.51
CA LEU A 23 20.97 25.34 -14.42
C LEU A 23 22.36 25.68 -14.95
N ASP A 24 23.38 25.10 -14.33
CA ASP A 24 24.76 25.30 -14.77
C ASP A 24 24.94 24.67 -16.17
N PRO A 25 25.20 25.49 -17.22
CA PRO A 25 25.37 24.99 -18.58
C PRO A 25 26.58 24.03 -18.70
N GLU A 26 27.66 24.29 -17.95
CA GLU A 26 28.86 23.45 -17.99
C GLU A 26 28.57 22.09 -17.36
N LEU A 27 27.89 22.06 -16.22
CA LEU A 27 27.49 20.82 -15.57
C LEU A 27 26.57 19.98 -16.46
N LEU A 28 25.58 20.61 -17.12
CA LEU A 28 24.69 19.90 -18.04
C LEU A 28 25.43 19.30 -19.24
N LEU A 29 26.42 20.03 -19.79
CA LEU A 29 27.26 19.54 -20.89
C LEU A 29 28.20 18.41 -20.44
N LEU A 30 28.73 18.48 -19.22
CA LEU A 30 29.52 17.40 -18.61
C LEU A 30 28.66 16.13 -18.45
N ILE A 31 27.46 16.27 -17.86
CA ILE A 31 26.50 15.16 -17.72
C ILE A 31 26.15 14.55 -19.08
N ARG A 32 25.94 15.38 -20.12
CA ARG A 32 25.69 14.91 -21.51
C ARG A 32 26.83 14.06 -22.06
N LYS A 33 28.07 14.40 -21.72
CA LYS A 33 29.28 13.65 -22.12
C LYS A 33 29.55 12.43 -21.24
N GLY A 34 28.77 12.23 -20.17
CA GLY A 34 29.01 11.19 -19.17
C GLY A 34 30.20 11.51 -18.25
N GLU A 35 30.59 12.78 -18.17
CA GLU A 35 31.62 13.27 -17.26
C GLU A 35 30.95 13.84 -16.01
N PHE A 36 31.34 13.37 -14.83
CA PHE A 36 30.73 13.79 -13.56
C PHE A 36 31.78 14.39 -12.63
N PRO A 37 31.53 15.57 -12.06
CA PRO A 37 32.47 16.20 -11.13
C PRO A 37 32.71 15.31 -9.90
N ASP A 38 33.98 15.20 -9.49
CA ASP A 38 34.40 14.39 -8.33
C ASP A 38 34.16 15.10 -6.98
N ASP A 39 33.98 16.42 -7.01
CA ASP A 39 33.87 17.32 -5.87
C ASP A 39 32.42 17.59 -5.44
N ILE A 40 31.43 17.21 -6.25
CA ILE A 40 30.02 17.40 -5.92
C ILE A 40 29.49 16.19 -5.16
N SER A 41 28.92 16.45 -3.99
CA SER A 41 28.24 15.47 -3.16
C SER A 41 26.82 15.92 -2.83
N VAL A 42 25.99 14.94 -2.49
CA VAL A 42 24.59 15.12 -2.10
C VAL A 42 24.27 14.24 -0.90
N GLY A 43 23.26 14.63 -0.14
CA GLY A 43 22.65 13.76 0.84
C GLY A 43 21.74 12.73 0.16
N LEU A 44 21.81 11.48 0.58
CA LEU A 44 20.89 10.40 0.19
C LEU A 44 20.25 9.85 1.45
N ALA A 45 18.92 9.82 1.50
CA ALA A 45 18.15 9.32 2.64
C ALA A 45 17.13 8.25 2.23
N GLN A 46 16.89 7.33 3.15
CA GLN A 46 15.84 6.33 3.09
C GLN A 46 15.14 6.21 4.43
N VAL A 47 13.81 6.26 4.41
CA VAL A 47 12.96 5.97 5.57
C VAL A 47 11.99 4.87 5.18
N ALA A 48 11.93 3.80 5.98
CA ALA A 48 11.12 2.64 5.66
C ALA A 48 10.49 2.02 6.91
N VAL A 49 9.18 1.78 6.83
CA VAL A 49 8.45 1.02 7.83
C VAL A 49 8.83 -0.46 7.72
N GLN A 50 9.26 -1.05 8.83
CA GLN A 50 9.64 -2.45 8.91
C GLN A 50 8.51 -3.28 9.49
N ARG A 51 8.54 -4.58 9.17
CA ARG A 51 7.60 -5.58 9.72
C ARG A 51 6.14 -5.16 9.49
N ILE A 52 5.84 -4.62 8.31
CA ILE A 52 4.51 -4.11 7.92
C ILE A 52 3.42 -5.14 8.21
N LYS A 53 3.63 -6.42 7.85
CA LYS A 53 2.68 -7.50 8.12
C LYS A 53 2.35 -7.63 9.61
N ARG A 54 3.35 -7.50 10.50
CA ARG A 54 3.11 -7.52 11.95
C ARG A 54 2.25 -6.33 12.38
N TYR A 55 2.53 -5.13 11.88
CA TYR A 55 1.74 -3.95 12.21
C TYR A 55 0.31 -4.02 11.64
N VAL A 56 0.13 -4.50 10.42
CA VAL A 56 -1.19 -4.56 9.75
C VAL A 56 -2.07 -5.64 10.38
N PHE A 57 -1.51 -6.82 10.66
CA PHE A 57 -2.27 -7.99 11.10
C PHE A 57 -2.23 -8.24 12.62
N GLU A 58 -1.64 -7.37 13.44
CA GLU A 58 -1.67 -7.51 14.92
C GLU A 58 -3.07 -7.42 15.53
N SER A 59 -4.04 -6.88 14.78
CA SER A 59 -5.44 -6.78 15.18
C SER A 59 -6.30 -7.52 14.16
N PRO A 60 -7.22 -8.41 14.58
CA PRO A 60 -7.91 -9.33 13.68
C PRO A 60 -9.08 -8.70 12.90
N GLY A 61 -9.49 -7.48 13.24
CA GLY A 61 -10.65 -6.86 12.63
C GLY A 61 -10.35 -6.26 11.25
N LEU A 62 -11.30 -6.40 10.32
CA LEU A 62 -11.13 -5.98 8.91
C LEU A 62 -10.94 -4.48 8.75
N ASN A 63 -11.65 -3.69 9.58
CA ASN A 63 -11.50 -2.23 9.56
C ASN A 63 -10.11 -1.86 10.08
N GLU A 64 -9.59 -2.57 11.08
CA GLU A 64 -8.26 -2.32 11.60
C GLU A 64 -7.18 -2.69 10.58
N ILE A 65 -7.31 -3.81 9.87
CA ILE A 65 -6.40 -4.18 8.77
C ILE A 65 -6.44 -3.12 7.68
N ARG A 66 -7.65 -2.71 7.25
CA ARG A 66 -7.83 -1.68 6.22
C ARG A 66 -7.22 -0.35 6.62
N GLY A 67 -7.54 0.14 7.80
CA GLY A 67 -7.02 1.41 8.28
C GLY A 67 -5.53 1.35 8.60
N ALA A 68 -4.98 0.20 9.00
CA ALA A 68 -3.53 0.07 9.13
C ALA A 68 -2.83 0.23 7.78
N SER A 69 -3.33 -0.43 6.73
CA SER A 69 -2.80 -0.27 5.36
C SER A 69 -2.96 1.16 4.86
N THR A 70 -4.16 1.75 4.97
CA THR A 70 -4.37 3.14 4.52
C THR A 70 -3.49 4.12 5.28
N LEU A 71 -3.37 4.00 6.61
CA LEU A 71 -2.54 4.91 7.39
C LEU A 71 -1.09 4.92 6.93
N LEU A 72 -0.53 3.75 6.56
CA LEU A 72 0.83 3.67 6.04
C LEU A 72 0.96 4.28 4.65
N ASP A 73 -0.05 4.11 3.79
CA ASP A 73 -0.10 4.75 2.47
C ASP A 73 -0.17 6.28 2.63
N ASP A 74 -1.09 6.79 3.46
CA ASP A 74 -1.28 8.23 3.71
C ASP A 74 -0.01 8.88 4.29
N LEU A 75 0.69 8.19 5.20
CA LEU A 75 1.95 8.68 5.76
C LEU A 75 3.08 8.69 4.73
N THR A 76 3.07 7.75 3.78
CA THR A 76 4.03 7.75 2.66
C THR A 76 3.76 8.93 1.73
N GLU A 77 2.49 9.20 1.42
CA GLU A 77 2.08 10.35 0.60
C GLU A 77 2.39 11.68 1.30
N GLN A 78 2.19 11.77 2.63
CA GLN A 78 2.58 12.95 3.41
C GLN A 78 4.11 13.14 3.45
N ALA A 79 4.88 12.06 3.54
CA ALA A 79 6.34 12.13 3.47
C ALA A 79 6.81 12.59 2.08
N GLU A 80 6.17 12.08 1.02
CA GLU A 80 6.40 12.51 -0.37
C GLU A 80 6.09 14.00 -0.54
N GLU A 81 4.94 14.46 -0.04
CA GLU A 81 4.53 15.87 -0.08
C GLU A 81 5.46 16.78 0.72
N LEU A 82 5.97 16.30 1.86
CA LEU A 82 6.94 17.03 2.66
C LEU A 82 8.24 17.26 1.88
N VAL A 83 8.82 16.20 1.30
CA VAL A 83 10.03 16.28 0.48
C VAL A 83 9.78 17.14 -0.76
N PHE A 84 8.64 16.95 -1.42
CA PHE A 84 8.22 17.74 -2.58
C PHE A 84 8.23 19.24 -2.28
N LYS A 85 7.65 19.66 -1.15
CA LYS A 85 7.55 21.08 -0.78
C LYS A 85 8.89 21.68 -0.41
N GLU A 86 9.78 20.93 0.22
CA GLU A 86 11.07 21.45 0.69
C GLU A 86 12.18 21.37 -0.36
N LEU A 87 12.22 20.30 -1.14
CA LEU A 87 13.33 19.97 -2.04
C LEU A 87 12.93 19.80 -3.51
N GLY A 88 11.63 19.75 -3.81
CA GLY A 88 11.11 19.51 -5.16
C GLY A 88 10.79 18.05 -5.45
N PRO A 89 9.95 17.77 -6.47
CA PRO A 89 9.60 16.41 -6.88
C PRO A 89 10.80 15.61 -7.43
N GLU A 90 11.76 16.26 -8.06
CA GLU A 90 12.86 15.65 -8.81
C GLU A 90 13.85 14.88 -7.94
N VAL A 91 13.90 15.20 -6.64
CA VAL A 91 14.79 14.52 -5.69
C VAL A 91 14.20 13.22 -5.14
N ILE A 92 12.92 12.93 -5.41
CA ILE A 92 12.22 11.77 -4.87
C ILE A 92 12.51 10.56 -5.76
N LEU A 93 13.31 9.63 -5.24
CA LEU A 93 13.72 8.42 -5.95
C LEU A 93 12.70 7.29 -5.81
N ARG A 94 11.99 7.24 -4.68
CA ARG A 94 10.95 6.25 -4.38
C ARG A 94 9.99 6.77 -3.32
N ALA A 95 8.69 6.53 -3.50
CA ALA A 95 7.65 6.77 -2.50
C ALA A 95 6.53 5.71 -2.67
N VAL A 96 6.79 4.49 -2.21
CA VAL A 96 5.84 3.36 -2.34
C VAL A 96 6.12 2.29 -1.29
N GLY A 97 5.06 1.62 -0.82
CA GLY A 97 5.18 0.49 0.10
C GLY A 97 5.75 0.89 1.44
N SER A 98 5.27 2.01 2.01
CA SER A 98 5.74 2.53 3.29
C SER A 98 7.24 2.83 3.33
N THR A 99 7.82 3.13 2.16
CA THR A 99 9.23 3.45 1.97
C THR A 99 9.35 4.72 1.13
N ILE A 100 10.16 5.65 1.60
CA ILE A 100 10.58 6.83 0.87
C ILE A 100 12.10 6.86 0.73
N VAL A 101 12.60 7.18 -0.46
CA VAL A 101 14.02 7.39 -0.77
C VAL A 101 14.13 8.70 -1.52
N PHE A 102 15.01 9.60 -1.07
CA PHE A 102 15.16 10.92 -1.67
C PHE A 102 16.60 11.45 -1.57
N LEU A 103 16.92 12.42 -2.43
CA LEU A 103 18.16 13.19 -2.40
C LEU A 103 17.94 14.52 -1.67
N ALA A 104 19.00 15.06 -1.10
CA ALA A 104 19.04 16.40 -0.51
C ALA A 104 20.36 17.11 -0.87
N PRO A 105 20.45 18.44 -0.73
CA PRO A 105 21.67 19.19 -1.03
C PRO A 105 22.90 18.68 -0.29
N ASP A 106 22.74 18.27 0.96
CA ASP A 106 23.80 17.75 1.82
C ASP A 106 23.26 16.68 2.78
N LYS A 107 24.19 16.01 3.48
CA LYS A 107 23.88 14.94 4.43
C LYS A 107 23.04 15.43 5.62
N ASP A 108 23.26 16.65 6.09
CA ASP A 108 22.59 17.18 7.28
C ASP A 108 21.12 17.45 6.97
N LYS A 109 20.83 18.04 5.80
CA LYS A 109 19.45 18.24 5.34
C LYS A 109 18.74 16.91 5.06
N ALA A 110 19.46 15.92 4.52
CA ALA A 110 18.92 14.57 4.34
C ALA A 110 18.54 13.93 5.70
N GLY A 111 19.40 14.08 6.71
CA GLY A 111 19.15 13.58 8.06
C GLY A 111 17.99 14.28 8.75
N GLU A 112 17.94 15.60 8.73
CA GLU A 112 16.86 16.40 9.31
C GLU A 112 15.49 15.96 8.78
N LEU A 113 15.37 15.80 7.46
CA LEU A 113 14.13 15.35 6.84
C LEU A 113 13.82 13.87 7.15
N ALA A 114 14.83 13.00 7.14
CA ALA A 114 14.64 11.58 7.44
C ALA A 114 14.12 11.38 8.88
N GLU A 115 14.70 12.08 9.85
CA GLU A 115 14.26 12.06 11.25
C GLU A 115 12.84 12.62 11.40
N ARG A 116 12.53 13.75 10.77
CA ARG A 116 11.17 14.34 10.80
C ARG A 116 10.12 13.40 10.22
N ILE A 117 10.43 12.72 9.11
CA ILE A 117 9.56 11.70 8.51
C ILE A 117 9.40 10.53 9.49
N GLN A 118 10.50 10.00 10.03
CA GLN A 118 10.50 8.88 10.97
C GLN A 118 9.64 9.17 12.21
N GLU A 119 9.82 10.34 12.82
CA GLU A 119 9.01 10.83 13.94
C GLU A 119 7.53 10.95 13.58
N GLY A 120 7.22 11.44 12.38
CA GLY A 120 5.86 11.51 11.85
C GLY A 120 5.19 10.15 11.80
N PHE A 121 5.88 9.14 11.26
CA PHE A 121 5.39 7.76 11.25
C PHE A 121 5.20 7.21 12.67
N TYR A 122 6.15 7.41 13.58
CA TYR A 122 6.03 6.94 14.96
C TYR A 122 4.84 7.58 15.69
N ARG A 123 4.68 8.90 15.57
CA ARG A 123 3.60 9.64 16.21
C ARG A 123 2.22 9.17 15.72
N ALA A 124 2.07 9.04 14.40
CA ALA A 124 0.80 8.68 13.78
C ALA A 124 0.43 7.21 14.02
N THR A 125 1.37 6.29 13.84
CA THR A 125 1.11 4.84 13.95
C THR A 125 1.10 4.35 15.40
N GLY A 126 1.91 4.97 16.27
CA GLY A 126 2.11 4.60 17.67
C GLY A 126 2.80 3.26 17.93
N ALA A 127 2.95 2.41 16.91
CA ALA A 127 3.49 1.06 17.07
C ALA A 127 4.17 0.50 15.81
N ALA A 128 4.10 1.18 14.66
CA ALA A 128 4.87 0.73 13.51
C ALA A 128 6.36 0.96 13.79
N PHE A 129 7.18 0.01 13.38
CA PHE A 129 8.62 0.14 13.51
C PHE A 129 9.16 0.83 12.27
N VAL A 130 9.95 1.89 12.44
CA VAL A 130 10.40 2.72 11.32
C VAL A 130 11.92 2.85 11.40
N ALA A 131 12.61 2.42 10.36
CA ALA A 131 14.04 2.60 10.23
C ALA A 131 14.33 3.82 9.34
N ALA A 132 15.38 4.55 9.66
CA ALA A 132 15.87 5.68 8.86
C ALA A 132 17.38 5.56 8.68
N ALA A 133 17.86 5.90 7.48
CA ALA A 133 19.27 5.97 7.17
C ALA A 133 19.53 7.11 6.19
N TRP A 134 20.65 7.79 6.37
CA TRP A 134 21.10 8.83 5.45
C TRP A 134 22.61 8.90 5.39
N ARG A 135 23.13 9.41 4.28
CA ARG A 135 24.56 9.51 4.05
C ARG A 135 24.90 10.56 3.00
N GLU A 136 26.15 10.99 3.02
CA GLU A 136 26.74 11.75 1.92
C GLU A 136 27.17 10.77 0.81
N VAL A 137 26.92 11.17 -0.43
CA VAL A 137 27.28 10.41 -1.63
C VAL A 137 27.79 11.36 -2.70
N ARG A 138 28.90 11.02 -3.34
CA ARG A 138 29.38 11.76 -4.52
C ARG A 138 28.44 11.54 -5.69
N VAL A 139 28.11 12.59 -6.43
CA VAL A 139 27.20 12.52 -7.59
C VAL A 139 27.72 11.51 -8.62
N LYS A 140 29.04 11.48 -8.85
CA LYS A 140 29.67 10.48 -9.71
C LYS A 140 29.39 9.04 -9.28
N ASP A 141 29.53 8.73 -7.98
CA ASP A 141 29.24 7.37 -7.47
C ASP A 141 27.76 7.02 -7.64
N LEU A 142 26.85 7.98 -7.46
CA LEU A 142 25.41 7.75 -7.65
C LEU A 142 25.07 7.42 -9.11
N LEU A 143 25.79 8.00 -10.08
CA LEU A 143 25.52 7.83 -11.52
C LEU A 143 26.28 6.64 -12.12
N GLU A 144 27.52 6.41 -11.74
CA GLU A 144 28.36 5.31 -12.25
C GLU A 144 28.18 4.00 -11.46
N ASN A 145 27.96 4.10 -10.14
CA ASN A 145 27.97 2.97 -9.20
C ASN A 145 26.67 2.91 -8.36
N TYR A 146 25.54 3.24 -8.97
CA TYR A 146 24.23 3.33 -8.32
C TYR A 146 23.90 2.12 -7.43
N GLN A 147 24.12 0.90 -7.94
CA GLN A 147 23.83 -0.33 -7.22
C GLN A 147 24.57 -0.39 -5.88
N ARG A 148 25.89 -0.11 -5.90
CA ARG A 148 26.73 -0.09 -4.70
C ARG A 148 26.25 0.97 -3.71
N VAL A 149 25.94 2.17 -4.19
CA VAL A 149 25.43 3.26 -3.34
C VAL A 149 24.14 2.85 -2.62
N MET A 150 23.21 2.21 -3.33
CA MET A 150 21.94 1.75 -2.77
C MET A 150 22.13 0.56 -1.82
N GLU A 151 23.05 -0.37 -2.11
CA GLU A 151 23.40 -1.47 -1.21
C GLU A 151 23.94 -0.94 0.12
N GLU A 152 24.90 -0.01 0.08
CA GLU A 152 25.47 0.56 1.29
C GLU A 152 24.44 1.40 2.08
N LEU A 153 23.48 2.07 1.42
CA LEU A 153 22.36 2.73 2.09
C LEU A 153 21.43 1.71 2.78
N GLN A 154 21.15 0.59 2.12
CA GLN A 154 20.31 -0.47 2.65
C GLN A 154 20.97 -1.16 3.85
N GLU A 155 22.29 -1.33 3.84
CA GLU A 155 23.06 -1.82 5.00
C GLU A 155 22.96 -0.87 6.18
N ALA A 156 23.07 0.45 5.96
CA ALA A 156 22.89 1.44 7.02
C ALA A 156 21.48 1.39 7.62
N LEU A 157 20.46 1.20 6.78
CA LEU A 157 19.07 1.03 7.20
C LEU A 157 18.86 -0.26 8.00
N GLU A 158 19.48 -1.38 7.59
CA GLU A 158 19.38 -2.65 8.32
C GLU A 158 20.11 -2.56 9.68
N ALA A 159 21.22 -1.82 9.76
CA ALA A 159 21.89 -1.54 11.02
C ALA A 159 21.00 -0.71 11.97
N ASP A 160 20.27 0.27 11.45
CA ASP A 160 19.26 1.01 12.22
C ASP A 160 18.13 0.11 12.70
N ARG A 161 17.61 -0.72 11.80
CA ARG A 161 16.61 -1.74 12.14
C ARG A 161 17.08 -2.72 13.21
N ALA A 162 18.36 -3.10 13.22
CA ALA A 162 18.93 -4.00 14.21
C ALA A 162 19.08 -3.34 15.59
N ARG A 163 19.36 -2.03 15.63
CA ARG A 163 19.41 -1.24 16.87
C ARG A 163 18.03 -0.90 17.42
N GLY A 164 17.04 -0.77 16.55
CA GLY A 164 15.73 -0.29 16.97
C GLY A 164 15.09 -1.25 17.97
N GLU A 165 14.93 -0.77 19.19
CA GLU A 165 14.10 -1.40 20.19
C GLU A 165 12.65 -1.19 19.78
N ILE A 166 11.87 -2.28 19.69
CA ILE A 166 10.43 -2.13 19.60
C ILE A 166 10.01 -1.44 20.90
N PRO A 167 9.27 -0.32 20.88
CA PRO A 167 8.76 0.25 22.11
C PRO A 167 7.98 -0.83 22.86
N LEU A 168 8.55 -1.35 23.94
CA LEU A 168 7.92 -2.34 24.78
C LEU A 168 6.85 -1.59 25.55
N THR A 169 5.61 -1.69 25.09
CA THR A 169 4.48 -1.21 25.87
C THR A 169 4.24 -2.24 26.98
N GLU A 170 4.87 -2.01 28.14
CA GLU A 170 4.55 -2.78 29.34
C GLU A 170 3.07 -2.58 29.65
N THR A 171 2.35 -3.69 29.87
CA THR A 171 0.96 -3.66 30.31
C THR A 171 0.94 -4.29 31.69
N LEU A 172 0.61 -3.48 32.69
CA LEU A 172 0.62 -3.91 34.08
C LEU A 172 -0.53 -4.90 34.33
N PRO A 173 -0.40 -5.81 35.31
CA PRO A 173 -1.43 -6.84 35.58
C PRO A 173 -2.83 -6.29 35.89
N PHE A 174 -2.93 -5.05 36.33
CA PHE A 174 -4.19 -4.37 36.69
C PHE A 174 -4.74 -3.46 35.58
N GLU A 175 -4.03 -3.31 34.46
CA GLU A 175 -4.50 -2.53 33.31
C GLU A 175 -5.39 -3.39 32.41
N ALA A 176 -6.51 -2.83 31.97
CA ALA A 176 -7.36 -3.46 30.97
C ALA A 176 -6.58 -3.56 29.65
N ARG A 177 -6.51 -4.75 29.06
CA ARG A 177 -5.92 -4.95 27.73
C ARG A 177 -6.88 -4.52 26.63
N CYS A 178 -6.33 -3.95 25.57
CA CYS A 178 -7.09 -3.61 24.36
C CYS A 178 -7.84 -4.84 23.82
N ARG A 179 -9.14 -4.67 23.54
CA ARG A 179 -10.06 -5.69 23.03
C ARG A 179 -9.64 -6.27 21.68
N PHE A 180 -8.94 -5.50 20.86
CA PHE A 180 -8.52 -5.88 19.52
C PHE A 180 -7.16 -6.59 19.49
N CYS A 181 -6.07 -5.93 19.89
CA CYS A 181 -4.73 -6.53 19.81
C CYS A 181 -4.37 -7.41 21.01
N ARG A 182 -5.14 -7.34 22.12
CA ARG A 182 -4.90 -8.06 23.38
C ARG A 182 -3.51 -7.84 24.01
N THR A 183 -2.71 -6.94 23.44
CA THR A 183 -1.30 -6.77 23.75
C THR A 183 -1.06 -5.50 24.56
N ARG A 184 -1.61 -4.37 24.11
CA ARG A 184 -1.41 -3.03 24.69
C ARG A 184 -2.43 -2.72 25.79
N PRO A 185 -2.10 -1.81 26.74
CA PRO A 185 -3.08 -1.28 27.68
C PRO A 185 -4.15 -0.48 26.93
N ALA A 186 -5.35 -0.46 27.48
CA ALA A 186 -6.43 0.37 26.99
C ALA A 186 -6.17 1.84 27.35
N GLU A 187 -6.33 2.73 26.37
CA GLU A 187 -6.23 4.18 26.53
C GLU A 187 -7.60 4.85 26.52
N GLY A 188 -8.65 4.09 26.17
CA GLY A 188 -10.02 4.56 26.14
C GLY A 188 -11.01 3.41 25.96
N TRP A 189 -12.27 3.78 25.73
CA TRP A 189 -13.40 2.86 25.61
C TRP A 189 -14.22 3.19 24.36
N THR A 190 -14.80 2.17 23.73
CA THR A 190 -15.67 2.34 22.56
C THR A 190 -16.80 1.32 22.58
N ASP A 191 -17.95 1.67 22.01
CA ASP A 191 -19.01 0.70 21.80
C ASP A 191 -18.72 -0.15 20.55
N LEU A 192 -18.88 -1.46 20.71
CA LEU A 192 -18.85 -2.45 19.65
C LEU A 192 -20.26 -3.04 19.47
N PRO A 193 -20.58 -3.63 18.30
CA PRO A 193 -21.88 -4.25 18.07
C PRO A 193 -22.27 -5.30 19.12
N ASP A 194 -21.28 -6.00 19.67
CA ASP A 194 -21.42 -7.10 20.63
C ASP A 194 -21.02 -6.74 22.07
N GLU A 195 -20.43 -5.56 22.30
CA GLU A 195 -19.83 -5.19 23.59
C GLU A 195 -19.90 -3.67 23.80
N LEU A 196 -20.69 -3.23 24.77
CA LEU A 196 -20.72 -1.81 25.19
C LEU A 196 -19.49 -1.50 26.05
N ASN A 197 -18.91 -0.31 25.86
CA ASN A 197 -17.69 0.10 26.55
C ASN A 197 -16.58 -0.97 26.49
N ALA A 198 -16.17 -1.37 25.29
CA ALA A 198 -15.02 -2.24 25.10
C ALA A 198 -13.70 -1.44 25.28
N PRO A 199 -12.71 -1.97 26.03
CA PRO A 199 -11.44 -1.28 26.26
C PRO A 199 -10.58 -1.29 25.00
N VAL A 200 -10.02 -0.16 24.58
CA VAL A 200 -9.24 -0.04 23.34
C VAL A 200 -7.99 0.82 23.50
N CYS A 201 -6.89 0.43 22.85
CA CYS A 201 -5.70 1.27 22.75
C CYS A 201 -5.80 2.27 21.60
N ARG A 202 -5.00 3.34 21.65
CA ARG A 202 -4.97 4.39 20.61
C ARG A 202 -4.67 3.81 19.23
N VAL A 203 -3.74 2.87 19.14
CA VAL A 203 -3.33 2.26 17.86
C VAL A 203 -4.51 1.56 17.18
N CYS A 204 -5.24 0.69 17.89
CA CYS A 204 -6.33 -0.07 17.30
C CYS A 204 -7.54 0.83 16.98
N ILE A 205 -7.86 1.82 17.81
CA ILE A 205 -9.00 2.71 17.52
C ILE A 205 -8.70 3.64 16.34
N THR A 206 -7.46 4.13 16.19
CA THR A 206 -7.03 4.91 15.01
C THR A 206 -7.18 4.07 13.74
N LYS A 207 -6.64 2.84 13.73
CA LYS A 207 -6.80 1.90 12.60
C LYS A 207 -8.28 1.65 12.29
N ARG A 208 -9.10 1.36 13.30
CA ARG A 208 -10.52 1.08 13.11
C ARG A 208 -11.27 2.25 12.50
N ARG A 209 -11.09 3.46 13.04
CA ARG A 209 -11.77 4.68 12.57
C ARG A 209 -11.43 4.96 11.10
N LEU A 210 -10.14 4.93 10.76
CA LEU A 210 -9.69 5.15 9.40
C LEU A 210 -10.22 4.06 8.45
N GLY A 211 -10.17 2.78 8.84
CA GLY A 211 -10.64 1.71 7.98
C GLY A 211 -12.16 1.62 7.82
N VAL A 212 -12.94 2.24 8.71
CA VAL A 212 -14.39 2.44 8.50
C VAL A 212 -14.60 3.53 7.44
N GLN A 213 -13.87 4.65 7.51
CA GLN A 213 -13.96 5.75 6.55
C GLN A 213 -13.51 5.31 5.14
N GLU A 214 -12.44 4.53 5.06
CA GLU A 214 -11.80 4.14 3.80
C GLU A 214 -12.46 2.96 3.08
N ARG A 215 -13.58 2.45 3.61
CA ARG A 215 -14.26 1.30 3.04
C ARG A 215 -14.78 1.57 1.64
N SER A 216 -15.50 2.68 1.44
CA SER A 216 -15.99 3.09 0.12
C SER A 216 -14.85 3.63 -0.74
N THR A 217 -13.95 4.44 -0.17
CA THR A 217 -12.83 5.07 -0.90
C THR A 217 -11.96 4.06 -1.64
N LYS A 218 -11.55 2.95 -0.98
CA LYS A 218 -10.73 1.93 -1.66
C LYS A 218 -11.48 1.24 -2.81
N MET A 219 -12.80 1.04 -2.68
CA MET A 219 -13.60 0.45 -3.74
C MET A 219 -13.78 1.41 -4.92
N GLU A 220 -13.95 2.70 -4.63
CA GLU A 220 -13.99 3.76 -5.65
C GLU A 220 -12.66 3.83 -6.41
N LYS A 221 -11.53 3.78 -5.72
CA LYS A 221 -10.19 3.73 -6.35
C LYS A 221 -10.03 2.54 -7.30
N ILE A 222 -10.56 1.36 -6.94
CA ILE A 222 -10.55 0.17 -7.81
C ILE A 222 -11.35 0.42 -9.09
N LEU A 223 -12.54 1.01 -8.97
CA LEU A 223 -13.37 1.34 -10.14
C LEU A 223 -12.68 2.39 -11.02
N GLU A 224 -12.09 3.43 -10.41
CA GLU A 224 -11.34 4.48 -11.11
C GLU A 224 -10.16 3.90 -11.90
N TRP A 225 -9.35 3.02 -11.29
CA TRP A 225 -8.23 2.37 -11.98
C TRP A 225 -8.68 1.44 -13.11
N ALA A 226 -9.89 0.89 -13.03
CA ALA A 226 -10.50 0.14 -14.12
C ALA A 226 -11.16 1.05 -15.18
N GLY A 227 -11.14 2.38 -15.00
CA GLY A 227 -11.77 3.34 -15.90
C GLY A 227 -13.30 3.34 -15.82
N LEU A 228 -13.87 3.00 -14.65
CA LEU A 228 -15.31 2.91 -14.42
C LEU A 228 -15.78 3.95 -13.40
N GLY A 229 -16.80 4.72 -13.76
CA GLY A 229 -17.59 5.51 -12.82
C GLY A 229 -18.64 4.67 -12.09
N LYS A 230 -19.20 5.21 -11.00
CA LYS A 230 -20.32 4.57 -10.28
C LYS A 230 -21.49 4.28 -11.23
N GLU A 231 -21.85 5.24 -12.07
CA GLU A 231 -22.92 5.12 -13.08
C GLU A 231 -22.72 3.98 -14.08
N GLU A 232 -21.49 3.45 -14.19
CA GLU A 232 -21.13 2.37 -15.10
C GLU A 232 -21.15 0.98 -14.44
N LEU A 233 -21.46 0.88 -13.14
CA LEU A 233 -21.64 -0.39 -12.43
C LEU A 233 -22.61 -1.36 -13.13
N PRO A 234 -23.72 -0.92 -13.77
CA PRO A 234 -24.56 -1.82 -14.54
C PRO A 234 -23.83 -2.52 -15.70
N ARG A 235 -22.75 -1.96 -16.24
CA ARG A 235 -21.94 -2.58 -17.32
C ARG A 235 -21.18 -3.82 -16.86
N ILE A 236 -20.95 -3.94 -15.55
CA ILE A 236 -20.30 -5.09 -14.91
C ILE A 236 -21.31 -5.94 -14.15
N GLY A 237 -22.60 -5.73 -14.38
CA GLY A 237 -23.68 -6.50 -13.78
C GLY A 237 -23.91 -6.23 -12.30
N VAL A 238 -23.59 -5.03 -11.82
CA VAL A 238 -23.80 -4.59 -10.41
C VAL A 238 -24.84 -3.49 -10.35
N SER A 239 -25.72 -3.54 -9.35
CA SER A 239 -26.69 -2.48 -9.06
C SER A 239 -26.00 -1.16 -8.73
N HIS A 240 -26.53 -0.05 -9.23
CA HIS A 240 -26.04 1.29 -8.90
C HIS A 240 -26.39 1.73 -7.47
N LYS A 241 -27.51 1.22 -6.93
CA LYS A 241 -27.99 1.61 -5.60
C LYS A 241 -27.36 0.73 -4.52
N ASP A 242 -26.87 1.36 -3.45
CA ASP A 242 -26.27 0.70 -2.28
C ASP A 242 -25.16 -0.30 -2.65
N TRP A 243 -24.37 0.07 -3.66
CA TRP A 243 -23.46 -0.82 -4.40
C TRP A 243 -22.24 -1.30 -3.61
N PHE A 244 -21.89 -0.69 -2.49
CA PHE A 244 -20.75 -1.10 -1.68
C PHE A 244 -21.20 -1.83 -0.40
N PRO A 245 -20.54 -2.93 -0.01
CA PRO A 245 -20.85 -3.67 1.20
C PRO A 245 -20.30 -2.98 2.46
N THR A 246 -21.02 -3.14 3.57
CA THR A 246 -20.63 -2.61 4.89
C THR A 246 -20.19 -3.72 5.86
N ALA A 247 -20.50 -4.99 5.56
CA ALA A 247 -20.04 -6.14 6.33
C ALA A 247 -19.63 -7.33 5.45
N ILE A 248 -19.27 -8.44 6.10
CA ILE A 248 -19.19 -9.75 5.47
C ILE A 248 -20.52 -10.45 5.71
N GLY A 249 -21.05 -11.12 4.69
CA GLY A 249 -22.26 -11.92 4.82
C GLY A 249 -23.18 -11.73 3.63
N ARG A 250 -24.43 -12.13 3.82
CA ARG A 250 -25.51 -11.92 2.88
C ARG A 250 -25.95 -10.46 2.86
N VAL A 251 -26.63 -10.06 1.81
CA VAL A 251 -26.96 -8.65 1.55
C VAL A 251 -28.06 -8.16 2.49
N THR A 252 -29.14 -8.94 2.68
CA THR A 252 -30.28 -8.49 3.50
C THR A 252 -30.06 -8.69 4.99
N ALA A 253 -29.37 -9.74 5.41
CA ALA A 253 -29.18 -10.05 6.82
C ALA A 253 -28.02 -9.27 7.45
N GLU A 254 -26.90 -9.12 6.74
CA GLU A 254 -25.67 -8.55 7.31
C GLU A 254 -25.18 -7.29 6.59
N GLU A 255 -25.89 -6.79 5.57
CA GLU A 255 -25.35 -5.75 4.69
C GLU A 255 -24.00 -6.15 4.07
N GLY A 256 -23.84 -7.44 3.75
CA GLY A 256 -22.66 -7.98 3.12
C GLY A 256 -22.65 -7.85 1.60
N PHE A 257 -21.75 -8.60 0.97
CA PHE A 257 -21.58 -8.65 -0.49
C PHE A 257 -21.97 -10.00 -1.11
N ILE A 258 -22.42 -10.96 -0.30
CA ILE A 258 -22.89 -12.26 -0.78
C ILE A 258 -24.37 -12.12 -1.13
N PRO A 259 -24.78 -12.44 -2.38
CA PRO A 259 -26.20 -12.37 -2.75
C PRO A 259 -27.05 -13.35 -1.94
N ASP A 260 -28.26 -12.94 -1.53
CA ASP A 260 -29.16 -13.77 -0.71
C ASP A 260 -29.61 -15.06 -1.40
N ASP A 261 -29.58 -15.07 -2.73
CA ASP A 261 -29.91 -16.23 -3.54
C ASP A 261 -28.72 -17.18 -3.75
N ALA A 262 -27.54 -16.86 -3.20
CA ALA A 262 -26.39 -17.75 -3.25
C ALA A 262 -26.71 -19.07 -2.53
N ARG A 263 -26.47 -20.19 -3.23
CA ARG A 263 -26.68 -21.54 -2.68
C ARG A 263 -25.85 -21.77 -1.40
N ARG A 264 -24.67 -21.16 -1.33
CA ARG A 264 -23.78 -21.20 -0.16
C ARG A 264 -23.13 -19.83 0.03
N ALA A 265 -23.05 -19.38 1.29
CA ALA A 265 -22.34 -18.18 1.67
C ALA A 265 -20.85 -18.50 1.88
N LEU A 266 -20.13 -18.71 0.77
CA LEU A 266 -18.71 -18.99 0.77
C LEU A 266 -17.90 -17.71 0.56
N LEU A 267 -16.84 -17.56 1.34
CA LEU A 267 -15.90 -16.46 1.28
C LEU A 267 -14.59 -16.94 0.67
N ALA A 268 -14.04 -16.17 -0.27
CA ALA A 268 -12.66 -16.29 -0.72
C ALA A 268 -11.82 -15.21 -0.03
N THR A 269 -10.66 -15.62 0.48
CA THR A 269 -9.61 -14.70 0.96
C THR A 269 -8.46 -14.78 -0.01
N ILE A 270 -8.15 -13.68 -0.67
CA ILE A 270 -7.08 -13.59 -1.66
C ILE A 270 -5.95 -12.81 -1.01
N TYR A 271 -4.80 -13.44 -0.89
CA TYR A 271 -3.58 -12.80 -0.43
C TYR A 271 -2.50 -13.00 -1.48
N GLY A 272 -1.89 -11.90 -1.92
CA GLY A 272 -0.77 -11.91 -2.84
C GLY A 272 0.42 -11.21 -2.22
N ASP A 273 1.59 -11.81 -2.40
CA ASP A 273 2.89 -11.24 -2.01
C ASP A 273 3.82 -11.31 -3.23
N GLY A 274 4.42 -10.17 -3.57
CA GLY A 274 5.34 -10.04 -4.67
C GLY A 274 6.62 -10.84 -4.42
N ASN A 275 6.74 -12.00 -5.06
CA ASN A 275 7.97 -12.80 -4.98
C ASN A 275 9.16 -12.03 -5.57
N ASN A 276 10.26 -12.01 -4.82
CA ASN A 276 11.59 -11.58 -5.28
C ASN A 276 11.74 -10.08 -5.62
N PHE A 277 10.81 -9.21 -5.19
CA PHE A 277 10.87 -7.77 -5.46
C PHE A 277 12.14 -7.12 -4.88
N GLY A 278 12.60 -7.56 -3.71
CA GLY A 278 13.86 -7.11 -3.11
C GLY A 278 15.09 -7.46 -3.96
N ALA A 279 15.16 -8.68 -4.50
CA ALA A 279 16.27 -9.11 -5.35
C ALA A 279 16.26 -8.44 -6.73
N VAL A 280 15.08 -8.09 -7.25
CA VAL A 280 14.99 -7.27 -8.46
C VAL A 280 15.48 -5.85 -8.18
N GLY A 281 15.12 -5.29 -7.02
CA GLY A 281 15.63 -3.99 -6.55
C GLY A 281 17.17 -3.94 -6.49
N GLN A 282 17.81 -5.01 -6.00
CA GLN A 282 19.27 -5.12 -5.95
C GLN A 282 19.94 -5.16 -7.33
N LYS A 283 19.22 -5.51 -8.40
CA LYS A 283 19.77 -5.57 -9.77
C LYS A 283 19.62 -4.26 -10.54
N ILE A 284 19.06 -3.23 -9.92
CA ILE A 284 18.85 -1.92 -10.54
C ILE A 284 20.20 -1.20 -10.61
N LYS A 285 20.62 -0.83 -11.82
CA LYS A 285 21.95 -0.27 -12.09
C LYS A 285 21.99 1.23 -12.26
N SER A 286 20.83 1.90 -12.29
CA SER A 286 20.76 3.35 -12.48
C SER A 286 19.50 3.94 -11.84
N ILE A 287 19.57 5.24 -11.54
CA ILE A 287 18.45 6.04 -11.03
C ILE A 287 17.22 5.91 -11.94
N ALA A 288 17.41 6.05 -13.26
CA ALA A 288 16.33 5.98 -14.24
C ALA A 288 15.61 4.63 -14.21
N MET A 289 16.35 3.52 -14.08
CA MET A 289 15.75 2.20 -13.92
C MET A 289 15.00 2.08 -12.59
N GLY A 290 15.54 2.65 -11.50
CA GLY A 290 14.90 2.68 -10.18
C GLY A 290 13.55 3.38 -10.19
N LEU A 291 13.51 4.57 -10.79
CA LEU A 291 12.30 5.36 -10.97
C LEU A 291 11.25 4.60 -11.80
N GLN A 292 11.65 4.05 -12.96
CA GLN A 292 10.74 3.30 -13.82
C GLN A 292 10.21 2.03 -13.14
N TRP A 293 11.07 1.28 -12.46
CA TRP A 293 10.69 0.06 -11.75
C TRP A 293 9.63 0.36 -10.69
N THR A 294 9.89 1.35 -9.84
CA THR A 294 9.00 1.77 -8.76
C THR A 294 7.61 2.16 -9.29
N GLN A 295 7.57 2.99 -10.34
CA GLN A 295 6.31 3.42 -10.94
C GLN A 295 5.57 2.24 -11.59
N ARG A 296 6.27 1.39 -12.35
CA ARG A 296 5.66 0.22 -12.98
C ARG A 296 5.06 -0.73 -11.96
N VAL A 297 5.77 -1.05 -10.89
CA VAL A 297 5.25 -1.89 -9.80
C VAL A 297 3.97 -1.29 -9.23
N LYS A 298 3.99 -0.01 -8.84
CA LYS A 298 2.83 0.70 -8.27
C LYS A 298 1.61 0.62 -9.19
N TRP A 299 1.77 0.93 -10.48
CA TRP A 299 0.65 0.99 -11.42
C TRP A 299 0.19 -0.38 -11.90
N VAL A 300 1.11 -1.32 -12.14
CA VAL A 300 0.76 -2.68 -12.60
C VAL A 300 -0.02 -3.41 -11.50
N THR A 301 0.42 -3.37 -10.25
CA THR A 301 -0.29 -4.03 -9.15
C THR A 301 -1.71 -3.49 -9.00
N ARG A 302 -1.88 -2.16 -9.03
CA ARG A 302 -3.18 -1.49 -8.93
C ARG A 302 -4.10 -1.81 -10.12
N ALA A 303 -3.59 -1.65 -11.34
CA ALA A 303 -4.37 -1.89 -12.56
C ALA A 303 -4.73 -3.36 -12.74
N ALA A 304 -3.78 -4.28 -12.53
CA ALA A 304 -4.03 -5.72 -12.65
C ALA A 304 -5.09 -6.19 -11.64
N THR A 305 -5.00 -5.71 -10.39
CA THR A 305 -6.01 -6.01 -9.35
C THR A 305 -7.38 -5.48 -9.75
N ALA A 306 -7.44 -4.23 -10.21
CA ALA A 306 -8.70 -3.61 -10.62
C ALA A 306 -9.36 -4.34 -11.80
N ILE A 307 -8.58 -4.63 -12.85
CA ILE A 307 -9.05 -5.36 -14.04
C ILE A 307 -9.53 -6.76 -13.65
N ALA A 308 -8.76 -7.50 -12.86
CA ALA A 308 -9.12 -8.85 -12.45
C ALA A 308 -10.43 -8.88 -11.65
N LEU A 309 -10.59 -7.99 -10.66
CA LEU A 309 -11.81 -7.91 -9.86
C LEU A 309 -13.03 -7.52 -10.68
N VAL A 310 -12.88 -6.55 -11.59
CA VAL A 310 -13.96 -6.11 -12.48
C VAL A 310 -14.37 -7.22 -13.44
N GLN A 311 -13.40 -7.90 -14.04
CA GLN A 311 -13.65 -9.01 -14.96
C GLN A 311 -14.34 -10.17 -14.24
N ALA A 312 -13.81 -10.62 -13.10
CA ALA A 312 -14.41 -11.70 -12.31
C ALA A 312 -15.82 -11.35 -11.81
N THR A 313 -16.05 -10.08 -11.46
CA THR A 313 -17.39 -9.58 -11.09
C THR A 313 -18.36 -9.68 -12.27
N LYS A 314 -17.95 -9.20 -13.44
CA LYS A 314 -18.76 -9.24 -14.66
C LYS A 314 -19.08 -10.67 -15.07
N GLU A 315 -18.07 -11.53 -15.14
CA GLU A 315 -18.25 -12.95 -15.47
C GLU A 315 -19.20 -13.62 -14.49
N THR A 316 -19.06 -13.36 -13.19
CA THR A 316 -19.98 -13.89 -12.17
C THR A 316 -21.41 -13.38 -12.37
N ALA A 317 -21.58 -12.09 -12.70
CA ALA A 317 -22.90 -11.52 -12.96
C ALA A 317 -23.55 -12.10 -14.23
N ASP A 318 -22.78 -12.29 -15.31
CA ASP A 318 -23.28 -12.85 -16.58
C ASP A 318 -23.74 -14.31 -16.43
N HIS A 319 -23.11 -15.08 -15.54
CA HIS A 319 -23.52 -16.45 -15.24
C HIS A 319 -24.71 -16.54 -14.25
N ARG A 320 -25.14 -15.43 -13.64
CA ARG A 320 -26.29 -15.41 -12.72
C ARG A 320 -27.60 -15.37 -13.49
N ARG A 321 -28.50 -16.30 -13.13
CA ARG A 321 -29.87 -16.35 -13.69
C ARG A 321 -30.83 -15.34 -13.06
N LYS A 322 -30.49 -14.74 -11.92
CA LYS A 322 -31.40 -13.91 -11.11
C LYS A 322 -31.13 -12.41 -11.20
N GLY A 323 -30.56 -11.96 -12.32
CA GLY A 323 -30.27 -10.55 -12.57
C GLY A 323 -28.97 -10.06 -11.91
N PRO A 324 -28.77 -8.73 -11.84
CA PRO A 324 -27.51 -8.13 -11.42
C PRO A 324 -27.18 -8.45 -9.96
N LEU A 325 -25.89 -8.37 -9.64
CA LEU A 325 -25.41 -8.39 -8.27
C LEU A 325 -25.91 -7.15 -7.52
N PRO A 326 -26.43 -7.30 -6.30
CA PRO A 326 -26.93 -6.15 -5.53
C PRO A 326 -25.81 -5.20 -5.09
N ARG A 327 -24.59 -5.73 -4.91
CA ARG A 327 -23.41 -4.99 -4.46
C ARG A 327 -22.16 -5.53 -5.13
N LEU A 328 -21.07 -4.78 -5.08
CA LEU A 328 -19.76 -5.29 -5.44
C LEU A 328 -19.41 -6.50 -4.56
N PRO A 329 -19.05 -7.64 -5.17
CA PRO A 329 -18.91 -8.93 -4.51
C PRO A 329 -17.58 -9.07 -3.75
N PHE A 330 -16.93 -7.97 -3.35
CA PHE A 330 -15.62 -7.98 -2.71
C PHE A 330 -15.39 -6.75 -1.82
N GLN A 331 -14.37 -6.85 -0.96
CA GLN A 331 -13.80 -5.77 -0.17
C GLN A 331 -12.27 -5.82 -0.25
N VAL A 332 -11.65 -4.67 -0.50
CA VAL A 332 -10.20 -4.53 -0.42
C VAL A 332 -9.81 -4.20 1.02
N LEU A 333 -8.91 -5.00 1.60
CA LEU A 333 -8.35 -4.77 2.92
C LEU A 333 -7.01 -4.04 2.81
N ALA A 334 -6.08 -4.58 2.03
CA ALA A 334 -4.77 -3.96 1.80
C ALA A 334 -4.43 -4.04 0.31
N LEU A 335 -3.80 -2.99 -0.21
CA LEU A 335 -3.29 -2.97 -1.58
C LEU A 335 -2.06 -2.06 -1.63
N GLY A 336 -0.91 -2.67 -1.41
CA GLY A 336 0.40 -2.04 -1.47
C GLY A 336 1.10 -2.26 -2.82
N GLY A 337 2.38 -1.88 -2.90
CA GLY A 337 3.19 -2.09 -4.10
C GLY A 337 3.45 -3.57 -4.40
N ASP A 338 3.61 -4.38 -3.36
CA ASP A 338 3.98 -5.80 -3.39
C ASP A 338 2.95 -6.72 -2.70
N ASP A 339 2.31 -6.27 -1.61
CA ASP A 339 1.28 -7.03 -0.90
C ASP A 339 -0.15 -6.64 -1.32
N LEU A 340 -1.04 -7.63 -1.47
CA LEU A 340 -2.48 -7.42 -1.62
C LEU A 340 -3.27 -8.34 -0.69
N SER A 341 -4.38 -7.84 -0.15
CA SER A 341 -5.31 -8.61 0.68
C SER A 341 -6.75 -8.19 0.36
N ILE A 342 -7.53 -9.15 -0.14
CA ILE A 342 -8.89 -8.97 -0.63
C ILE A 342 -9.78 -10.05 -0.04
N LEU A 343 -11.01 -9.67 0.28
CA LEU A 343 -12.09 -10.60 0.58
C LEU A 343 -13.11 -10.55 -0.55
N ALA A 344 -13.56 -11.70 -1.05
CA ALA A 344 -14.52 -11.78 -2.12
C ALA A 344 -15.57 -12.86 -1.86
N TRP A 345 -16.74 -12.74 -2.47
CA TRP A 345 -17.65 -13.86 -2.60
C TRP A 345 -16.97 -14.94 -3.44
N ALA A 346 -17.02 -16.20 -3.01
CA ALA A 346 -16.18 -17.26 -3.58
C ALA A 346 -16.19 -17.35 -5.12
N PRO A 347 -17.32 -17.21 -5.83
CA PRO A 347 -17.33 -17.19 -7.29
C PRO A 347 -16.49 -16.09 -7.97
N VAL A 348 -16.19 -15.00 -7.26
CA VAL A 348 -15.35 -13.92 -7.76
C VAL A 348 -13.89 -14.12 -7.37
N GLY A 349 -13.63 -14.87 -6.29
CA GLY A 349 -12.28 -15.14 -5.82
C GLY A 349 -11.70 -16.50 -6.21
N ASP A 350 -12.47 -17.36 -6.89
CA ASP A 350 -12.04 -18.66 -7.41
C ASP A 350 -11.90 -18.56 -8.94
N ASP A 351 -10.74 -18.94 -9.48
CA ASP A 351 -10.43 -18.95 -10.93
C ASP A 351 -11.11 -20.12 -11.67
N ARG A 352 -11.87 -20.97 -10.95
CA ARG A 352 -12.58 -22.06 -11.59
C ARG A 352 -13.89 -21.58 -12.20
N PRO A 353 -14.12 -21.80 -13.51
CA PRO A 353 -15.45 -21.64 -14.07
C PRO A 353 -16.39 -22.59 -13.31
N PHE A 354 -17.55 -22.07 -12.91
CA PHE A 354 -18.64 -22.81 -12.26
C PHE A 354 -18.83 -24.20 -12.89
N ASP A 355 -18.25 -25.25 -12.29
CA ASP A 355 -18.54 -26.63 -12.68
C ASP A 355 -19.89 -27.03 -12.09
N LEU A 356 -20.94 -26.73 -12.85
CA LEU A 356 -22.26 -27.30 -12.72
C LEU A 356 -22.26 -28.71 -13.32
N ARG A 357 -21.56 -29.67 -12.70
CA ARG A 357 -21.85 -31.12 -12.81
C ARG A 357 -21.00 -31.93 -11.82
N GLY A 358 -21.66 -32.84 -11.10
CA GLY A 358 -21.00 -33.64 -10.06
C GLY A 358 -20.01 -34.66 -10.62
N GLN A 359 -18.83 -34.74 -10.02
CA GLN A 359 -18.10 -35.93 -9.53
C GLN A 359 -16.72 -35.47 -8.97
N GLY A 360 -16.14 -36.24 -8.04
CA GLY A 360 -15.01 -35.86 -7.15
C GLY A 360 -13.69 -35.50 -7.86
N GLN A 361 -12.66 -34.94 -7.22
CA GLN A 361 -12.13 -34.99 -5.85
C GLN A 361 -11.55 -33.60 -5.46
N PRO A 362 -11.31 -33.29 -4.17
CA PRO A 362 -10.61 -32.06 -3.79
C PRO A 362 -9.10 -32.20 -4.02
N LEU A 363 -8.49 -31.21 -4.67
CA LEU A 363 -7.05 -30.98 -4.60
C LEU A 363 -6.77 -30.20 -3.30
N GLU A 364 -5.79 -30.69 -2.54
CA GLU A 364 -5.36 -30.11 -1.27
C GLU A 364 -4.73 -28.73 -1.50
N GLY A 365 -5.18 -27.75 -0.70
CA GLY A 365 -4.46 -26.50 -0.49
C GLY A 365 -5.14 -25.22 -0.98
N ASP A 366 -6.41 -24.97 -0.65
CA ASP A 366 -6.97 -23.61 -0.66
C ASP A 366 -7.99 -23.43 0.48
N GLY A 367 -7.74 -22.43 1.32
CA GLY A 367 -8.46 -22.15 2.56
C GLY A 367 -9.82 -21.49 2.33
N VAL A 368 -10.81 -22.24 1.84
CA VAL A 368 -12.21 -21.81 1.84
C VAL A 368 -12.80 -21.99 3.24
N VAL A 369 -12.99 -20.88 3.97
CA VAL A 369 -13.60 -20.90 5.30
C VAL A 369 -15.13 -20.87 5.16
N ARG A 370 -15.81 -21.85 5.79
CA ARG A 370 -17.28 -21.88 5.88
C ARG A 370 -17.72 -21.08 7.11
N LEU A 371 -18.61 -20.11 6.93
CA LEU A 371 -19.35 -19.51 8.04
C LEU A 371 -20.44 -20.48 8.47
N GLY A 372 -20.49 -20.83 9.75
CA GLY A 372 -21.48 -21.75 10.31
C GLY A 372 -22.86 -21.12 10.36
N ASP A 373 -23.87 -21.87 9.92
CA ASP A 373 -25.27 -21.53 10.17
C ASP A 373 -25.53 -21.67 11.67
N GLY A 374 -25.91 -20.55 12.32
CA GLY A 374 -26.42 -20.57 13.68
C GLY A 374 -27.73 -21.35 13.71
N GLY A 375 -27.67 -22.55 14.28
CA GLY A 375 -28.83 -23.36 14.64
C GLY A 375 -28.72 -23.73 16.11
N ASP A 376 -29.75 -23.38 16.88
CA ASP A 376 -30.02 -23.78 18.25
C ASP A 376 -29.65 -25.24 18.50
N GLU A 377 -28.83 -25.52 19.53
CA GLU A 377 -28.99 -26.73 20.34
C GLU A 377 -28.72 -26.42 21.82
N SER A 378 -29.75 -26.75 22.60
CA SER A 378 -29.87 -26.82 24.06
C SER A 378 -28.87 -27.71 24.75
#